data_AF-A0A9E1Y7M7-F1
#
_entry.id   AF-A0A9E1Y7M7-F1
#
_cell.length_a   1.000
_cell.length_b   1.000
_cell.length_c   1.000
_cell.angle_alpha   90.00
_cell.angle_beta   90.00
_cell.angle_gamma   90.00
#
_symmetry.space_group_name_H-M   'P 1'
#
loop_
_entity.id
_entity.type
_entity.pdbx_description
1 polymer ?
#
loop_
_entity_poly.entity_id
_entity_poly.type
_entity_poly.pdbx_seq_one_letter_code
_entity_poly.pdbx_strand_id
1 'polypeptide(L)' 'MINTNNIIAGVDEAGRGPLAGPVVAAAVILPKNHSIEGLIDSKKLTAKKREKLYKEITNICDYGIG' A
#
# COMPACT_ATOMS: atom_id res chain seq x y z
N MET A 1 -14.71 -5.04 -28.96
CA MET A 1 -13.67 -4.35 -28.16
C MET A 1 -14.08 -4.46 -26.70
N ILE A 2 -13.43 -5.34 -25.92
CA ILE A 2 -13.70 -5.41 -24.49
C ILE A 2 -12.89 -4.27 -23.86
N ASN A 3 -13.58 -3.22 -23.39
CA ASN A 3 -12.95 -2.18 -22.60
C ASN A 3 -12.78 -2.72 -21.17
N THR A 4 -11.74 -3.52 -20.93
CA THR A 4 -11.36 -3.86 -19.56
C THR A 4 -10.60 -2.66 -19.00
N ASN A 5 -11.29 -1.79 -18.26
CA ASN A 5 -10.63 -0.91 -17.31
C ASN A 5 -9.90 -1.80 -16.30
N ASN A 6 -8.67 -2.23 -16.63
CA ASN A 6 -7.89 -3.11 -15.79
C ASN A 6 -7.54 -2.37 -14.50
N ILE A 7 -8.31 -2.66 -13.45
CA ILE A 7 -8.02 -2.28 -12.08
C ILE A 7 -6.98 -3.28 -11.58
N ILE A 8 -5.84 -2.78 -11.10
CA ILE A 8 -4.77 -3.60 -10.54
C ILE A 8 -4.65 -3.24 -9.07
N ALA A 9 -4.76 -4.24 -8.20
CA ALA A 9 -4.52 -4.11 -6.78
C ALA A 9 -3.18 -4.76 -6.42
N GLY A 10 -2.34 -4.03 -5.68
CA GLY A 10 -1.20 -4.61 -4.96
C GLY A 10 -1.64 -5.08 -3.58
N VAL A 11 -1.13 -6.22 -3.12
CA VAL A 11 -1.46 -6.81 -1.81
C VAL A 11 -0.16 -7.15 -1.06
N ASP A 12 -0.12 -6.84 0.23
CA ASP A 12 1.01 -7.20 1.11
C ASP A 12 0.54 -7.37 2.57
N GLU A 13 1.30 -8.15 3.36
CA GLU A 13 1.02 -8.41 4.77
C GLU A 13 2.16 -7.97 5.71
N ALA A 14 1.78 -7.58 6.93
CA ALA A 14 2.70 -7.29 8.02
C ALA A 14 2.33 -8.10 9.27
N GLY A 15 3.34 -8.55 10.02
CA GLY A 15 3.12 -9.23 11.29
C GLY A 15 3.00 -10.76 11.22
N ARG A 16 3.47 -11.42 10.15
CA ARG A 16 3.44 -12.90 10.06
C ARG A 16 4.46 -13.65 10.93
N GLY A 17 5.53 -12.97 11.37
CA GLY A 17 6.66 -13.57 12.11
C GLY A 17 6.79 -13.31 13.63
N PRO A 18 6.18 -12.29 14.26
CA PRO A 18 6.28 -12.08 15.69
C PRO A 18 5.49 -13.12 16.50
N LEU A 19 5.86 -13.31 17.77
CA LEU A 19 5.21 -14.24 18.71
C LEU A 19 3.82 -13.77 19.19
N ALA A 20 3.53 -12.48 19.06
CA ALA A 20 2.29 -11.86 19.51
C ALA A 20 1.91 -10.69 18.59
N GLY A 21 0.61 -10.37 18.58
CA GLY A 21 0.02 -9.36 17.71
C GLY A 21 -0.66 -9.97 16.47
N PRO A 22 -1.59 -9.23 15.84
CA PRO A 22 -2.27 -9.71 14.65
C PRO A 22 -1.36 -9.68 13.42
N VAL A 23 -1.66 -10.54 12.45
CA VAL A 23 -1.26 -10.32 11.06
C VAL A 23 -2.27 -9.37 10.44
N VAL A 24 -1.78 -8.37 9.70
CA VAL A 24 -2.63 -7.42 8.97
C VAL A 24 -2.21 -7.43 7.51
N ALA A 25 -3.18 -7.47 6.61
CA ALA A 25 -2.99 -7.35 5.17
C ALA A 25 -3.64 -6.07 4.63
N ALA A 26 -3.09 -5.55 3.54
CA ALA A 26 -3.68 -4.42 2.83
C ALA A 26 -3.75 -4.70 1.33
N ALA A 27 -4.83 -4.22 0.70
CA ALA A 27 -4.97 -4.17 -0.75
C ALA A 27 -5.05 -2.71 -1.19
N VAL A 28 -4.28 -2.32 -2.20
CA VAL A 28 -4.18 -0.93 -2.67
C VAL A 28 -4.29 -0.87 -4.18
N ILE A 29 -5.19 -0.04 -4.69
CA ILE A 29 -5.34 0.29 -6.11
C ILE A 29 -4.81 1.71 -6.32
N LEU A 30 -3.68 1.84 -7.00
CA LEU A 30 -3.08 3.15 -7.30
C LEU A 30 -3.54 3.69 -8.67
N PRO A 31 -3.70 5.01 -8.81
CA PRO A 31 -3.87 5.64 -10.12
C PRO A 31 -2.68 5.30 -11.04
N LYS A 32 -2.95 4.98 -12.32
CA LYS A 32 -1.91 4.55 -13.28
C LYS A 32 -0.71 5.49 -13.38
N ASN A 33 -0.90 6.79 -13.16
CA ASN A 33 0.13 7.83 -13.31
C ASN A 33 0.44 8.53 -11.98
N HIS A 34 0.38 7.83 -10.85
CA HIS A 34 0.76 8.43 -9.57
C HIS A 34 2.26 8.77 -9.53
N SER A 35 2.62 9.88 -8.87
CA SER A 35 4.01 10.34 -8.72
C SER A 35 4.40 10.42 -7.25
N ILE A 36 4.14 9.35 -6.50
CA ILE A 36 4.53 9.27 -5.08
C ILE A 36 6.03 8.99 -5.02
N GLU A 37 6.81 9.99 -4.64
CA GLU A 37 8.25 9.87 -4.52
C GLU A 37 8.63 9.01 -3.30
N GLY A 38 9.54 8.06 -3.50
CA GLY A 38 10.00 7.20 -2.40
C GLY A 38 9.01 6.10 -1.98
N LEU A 39 7.99 5.80 -2.80
CA LEU A 39 7.19 4.58 -2.70
C LEU A 39 8.03 3.36 -3.12
N ILE A 40 9.01 3.01 -2.29
CA ILE A 40 9.91 1.88 -2.42
C ILE A 40 9.79 0.98 -1.18
N ASP A 41 10.48 -0.17 -1.16
CA ASP A 41 10.41 -1.16 -0.07
C ASP A 41 10.40 -0.52 1.33
N SER A 42 9.27 -0.72 2.02
CA SER A 42 8.95 -0.08 3.30
C SER A 42 9.94 -0.41 4.41
N LYS A 43 10.71 -1.49 4.25
CA LYS A 43 11.74 -1.96 5.20
C LYS A 43 12.95 -1.02 5.30
N LYS A 44 13.16 -0.15 4.31
CA LYS A 44 14.25 0.86 4.32
C LYS A 44 13.82 2.22 4.87
N LEU A 45 12.54 2.37 5.22
CA LEU A 45 11.97 3.65 5.65
C LEU A 45 11.91 3.76 7.17
N THR A 46 12.15 4.96 7.70
CA THR A 46 11.90 5.26 9.11
C THR A 46 10.39 5.29 9.37
N ALA A 47 9.96 5.07 10.62
CA ALA A 47 8.55 5.13 10.99
C ALA A 47 7.87 6.44 10.54
N LYS A 48 8.55 7.58 10.74
CA LYS A 48 8.10 8.91 10.31
C LYS A 48 7.90 9.01 8.79
N LYS A 49 8.81 8.44 7.99
CA LYS A 49 8.68 8.42 6.52
C LYS A 49 7.51 7.55 6.07
N ARG A 50 7.31 6.39 6.70
CA ARG A 50 6.16 5.50 6.42
C ARG A 50 4.84 6.18 6.71
N GLU A 51 4.73 6.91 7.83
CA GLU A 51 3.51 7.62 8.19
C GLU A 51 3.19 8.78 7.22
N LYS A 52 4.23 9.49 6.76
CA LYS A 52 4.08 10.50 5.70
C LYS A 52 3.56 9.86 4.41
N LEU A 53 4.21 8.79 3.94
CA LEU A 53 3.80 8.08 2.73
C LEU A 53 2.41 7.46 2.84
N TYR A 54 2.04 6.93 4.00
CA TYR A 54 0.69 6.42 4.26
C TYR A 54 -0.36 7.49 3.93
N LYS A 55 -0.19 8.71 4.46
CA LYS A 55 -1.10 9.84 4.18
C LYS A 55 -1.13 10.21 2.70
N GLU A 56 0.02 10.22 2.03
CA GLU A 56 0.08 10.53 0.59
C GLU A 56 -0.62 9.48 -0.26
N ILE A 57 -0.42 8.19 0.07
CA ILE A 57 -1.03 7.05 -0.63
C ILE A 57 -2.55 7.08 -0.44
N THR A 58 -3.04 7.14 0.81
CA THR A 58 -4.47 7.03 1.11
C THR A 58 -5.29 8.22 0.63
N ASN A 59 -4.66 9.36 0.34
CA ASN A 59 -5.33 10.50 -0.27
C ASN A 59 -5.65 10.32 -1.76
N ILE A 60 -5.01 9.38 -2.45
CA ILE A 60 -5.12 9.24 -3.91
C ILE A 60 -5.50 7.83 -4.37
N CYS A 61 -5.65 6.87 -3.46
CA CYS A 61 -5.88 5.48 -3.77
C CYS A 61 -7.19 4.97 -3.18
N ASP A 62 -7.71 3.89 -3.78
CA ASP A 62 -8.68 3.02 -3.11
C ASP A 62 -7.89 1.95 -2.35
N TYR A 63 -8.24 1.70 -1.09
CA TYR A 63 -7.56 0.70 -0.27
C TYR A 63 -8.49 -0.01 0.71
N GLY A 64 -8.11 -1.22 1.09
CA GLY A 64 -8.74 -2.01 2.15
C GLY A 64 -7.68 -2.58 3.09
N ILE A 65 -8.03 -2.72 4.38
CA ILE A 65 -7.17 -3.27 5.43
C ILE A 65 -7.97 -4.33 6.19
N GLY A 66 -7.35 -5.48 6.47
CA GLY A 66 -7.97 -6.60 7.19
C GLY A 66 -6.97 -7.50 7.89
#